data_AF-A0A3R9G4W1-F1
#
_entry.id   AF-A0A3R9G4W1-F1
#
_cell.length_a   1.000
_cell.length_b   1.000
_cell.length_c   1.000
_cell.angle_alpha   90.00
_cell.angle_beta   90.00
_cell.angle_gamma   90.00
#
_symmetry.space_group_name_H-M   'P 1'
#
loop_
_entity.id
_entity.type
_entity.pdbx_description
1 polymer ?
#
loop_
_entity_poly.entity_id
_entity_poly.type
_entity_poly.pdbx_seq_one_letter_code
_entity_poly.pdbx_strand_id
1 'polypeptide(L)'
;MLQFRRLLLSLAASLAVFTPAMAGKLAIVIDDFGYRPQTENQILAMPPAISVAVLPNAPHAREMATKAHNSGHEVLIHLPMAPLSKQPLEKDTLRPEMSSDEIERIIRDAVSKVPHAVGLNNHMGSAMTSSLFGMQKVMQALGRYNLYFLDSMTIGNSQAMRAAAGTNVKVIKRKVFLDDTQNEADIRAQFNRAVALARRNGSAIAIGHPHPSTVRVLQQMVYSLPADITLVRPSSLLNDPQTDTSTPNLTPPPPNTPRNPFRGVKFCNNKKPPEPVYATRYFSVIGESISQSGMAKYLVNQWQGWKTPAIK
;
A
#
# COMPACT_ATOMS: atom_id res chain seq x y z
N MET A 1 4.44 -62.96 -11.97
CA MET A 1 5.15 -61.71 -11.62
C MET A 1 4.96 -60.56 -12.62
N LEU A 2 4.89 -60.79 -13.95
CA LEU A 2 4.72 -59.71 -14.94
C LEU A 2 3.35 -58.99 -14.89
N GLN A 3 2.26 -59.69 -14.61
CA GLN A 3 0.92 -59.09 -14.56
C GLN A 3 0.72 -58.14 -13.37
N PHE A 4 1.34 -58.43 -12.22
CA PHE A 4 1.28 -57.58 -11.03
C PHE A 4 2.03 -56.26 -11.23
N ARG A 5 3.15 -56.28 -11.98
CA ARG A 5 3.91 -55.08 -12.36
C ARG A 5 3.13 -54.18 -13.32
N ARG A 6 2.38 -54.75 -14.26
CA ARG A 6 1.51 -53.98 -15.18
C ARG A 6 0.34 -53.33 -14.45
N LEU A 7 -0.25 -54.01 -13.46
CA LEU A 7 -1.35 -53.47 -12.64
C LEU A 7 -0.90 -52.32 -11.74
N LEU A 8 0.30 -52.39 -11.16
CA LEU A 8 0.89 -51.32 -10.35
C LEU A 8 1.27 -50.09 -11.18
N LEU A 9 1.76 -50.29 -12.42
CA LEU A 9 2.07 -49.20 -13.35
C LEU A 9 0.81 -48.47 -13.84
N SER A 10 -0.30 -49.19 -14.09
CA SER A 10 -1.57 -48.55 -14.49
C SER A 10 -2.28 -47.85 -13.33
N LEU A 11 -2.14 -48.34 -12.08
CA LEU A 11 -2.66 -47.66 -10.89
C LEU A 11 -1.87 -46.37 -10.56
N ALA A 12 -0.55 -46.39 -10.73
CA ALA A 12 0.29 -45.20 -10.55
C ALA A 12 0.04 -44.13 -11.65
N ALA A 13 -0.21 -44.56 -12.89
CA ALA A 13 -0.54 -43.65 -13.99
C ALA A 13 -1.94 -43.01 -13.85
N SER A 14 -2.90 -43.69 -13.22
CA SER A 14 -4.25 -43.14 -12.97
C SER A 14 -4.31 -42.17 -11.78
N LEU A 15 -3.41 -42.28 -10.80
CA LEU A 15 -3.25 -41.26 -9.75
C LEU A 15 -2.53 -39.98 -10.24
N ALA A 16 -1.75 -40.05 -11.31
CA ALA A 16 -1.00 -38.90 -11.83
C ALA A 16 -1.86 -37.90 -12.66
N VAL A 17 -3.12 -38.25 -12.99
CA VAL A 17 -4.00 -37.42 -13.82
C VAL A 17 -5.03 -36.63 -13.00
N PHE A 18 -5.11 -36.85 -11.69
CA PHE A 18 -5.87 -35.97 -10.79
C PHE A 18 -5.00 -34.78 -10.36
N THR A 19 -4.67 -33.89 -11.30
CA THR A 19 -4.35 -32.52 -10.88
C THR A 19 -5.66 -31.96 -10.31
N PRO A 20 -5.74 -31.57 -9.02
CA PRO A 20 -6.91 -30.83 -8.57
C PRO A 20 -6.99 -29.59 -9.45
N ALA A 21 -8.04 -29.51 -10.28
CA ALA A 21 -8.38 -28.26 -10.93
C ALA A 21 -8.72 -27.31 -9.78
N MET A 22 -7.74 -26.53 -9.34
CA MET A 22 -7.92 -25.54 -8.28
C MET A 22 -8.93 -24.54 -8.80
N ALA A 23 -10.16 -24.59 -8.27
CA ALA A 23 -11.20 -23.65 -8.63
C ALA A 23 -10.70 -22.22 -8.37
N GLY A 24 -10.91 -21.32 -9.34
CA GLY A 24 -10.54 -19.93 -9.20
C GLY A 24 -11.36 -19.29 -8.08
N LYS A 25 -10.69 -18.58 -7.17
CA LYS A 25 -11.36 -17.92 -6.04
C LYS A 25 -11.77 -16.51 -6.41
N LEU A 26 -13.06 -16.21 -6.37
CA LEU A 26 -13.58 -14.86 -6.55
C LEU A 26 -14.01 -14.32 -5.19
N ALA A 27 -13.45 -13.18 -4.77
CA ALA A 27 -13.98 -12.42 -3.65
C ALA A 27 -14.69 -11.17 -4.18
N ILE A 28 -15.85 -10.86 -3.62
CA ILE A 28 -16.64 -9.67 -3.95
C ILE A 28 -16.82 -8.85 -2.68
N VAL A 29 -16.44 -7.57 -2.74
CA VAL A 29 -16.65 -6.60 -1.65
C VAL A 29 -17.57 -5.49 -2.15
N ILE A 30 -18.54 -5.11 -1.34
CA ILE A 30 -19.45 -4.02 -1.64
C ILE A 30 -19.17 -2.87 -0.69
N ASP A 31 -18.64 -1.78 -1.25
CA ASP A 31 -18.22 -0.57 -0.55
C ASP A 31 -19.42 0.34 -0.23
N ASP A 32 -19.17 1.44 0.48
CA ASP A 32 -20.15 2.49 0.81
C ASP A 32 -21.43 2.01 1.52
N PHE A 33 -21.31 1.06 2.43
CA PHE A 33 -22.40 0.69 3.33
C PHE A 33 -22.63 1.75 4.43
N GLY A 34 -23.89 1.91 4.83
CA GLY A 34 -24.34 2.75 5.94
C GLY A 34 -25.22 3.93 5.54
N TYR A 35 -25.50 4.11 4.25
CA TYR A 35 -26.30 5.22 3.71
C TYR A 35 -27.59 4.77 3.02
N ARG A 36 -27.65 3.54 2.52
CA ARG A 36 -28.75 3.05 1.67
C ARG A 36 -29.31 1.72 2.19
N PRO A 37 -29.98 1.69 3.36
CA PRO A 37 -30.47 0.45 3.95
C PRO A 37 -31.29 -0.43 3.00
N GLN A 38 -32.04 0.15 2.06
CA GLN A 38 -32.85 -0.61 1.10
C GLN A 38 -32.00 -1.51 0.19
N THR A 39 -30.99 -0.96 -0.51
CA THR A 39 -30.13 -1.74 -1.41
C THR A 39 -29.07 -2.54 -0.66
N GLU A 40 -28.58 -2.01 0.47
CA GLU A 40 -27.67 -2.72 1.37
C GLU A 40 -28.31 -4.00 1.92
N ASN A 41 -29.59 -3.95 2.33
CA ASN A 41 -30.31 -5.15 2.79
C ASN A 41 -30.51 -6.19 1.68
N GLN A 42 -30.59 -5.77 0.41
CA GLN A 42 -30.65 -6.72 -0.71
C GLN A 42 -29.32 -7.43 -0.91
N ILE A 43 -28.18 -6.76 -0.65
CA ILE A 43 -26.85 -7.38 -0.64
C ILE A 43 -26.71 -8.33 0.56
N LEU A 44 -27.19 -7.95 1.74
CA LEU A 44 -27.17 -8.82 2.94
C LEU A 44 -28.10 -10.05 2.85
N ALA A 45 -28.92 -10.14 1.81
CA ALA A 45 -29.72 -11.32 1.49
C ALA A 45 -29.03 -12.25 0.47
N MET A 46 -27.87 -11.86 -0.06
CA MET A 46 -27.04 -12.67 -0.97
C MET A 46 -26.13 -13.62 -0.18
N PRO A 47 -25.37 -14.53 -0.83
CA PRO A 47 -24.51 -15.46 -0.11
C PRO A 47 -23.51 -14.75 0.82
N PRO A 48 -23.26 -15.26 2.03
CA PRO A 48 -22.40 -14.63 3.05
C PRO A 48 -20.91 -14.58 2.66
N ALA A 49 -20.55 -15.14 1.51
CA ALA A 49 -19.22 -14.98 0.92
C ALA A 49 -19.02 -13.57 0.30
N ILE A 50 -20.10 -12.86 -0.06
CA ILE A 50 -20.02 -11.43 -0.41
C ILE A 50 -19.70 -10.67 0.87
N SER A 51 -18.70 -9.80 0.81
CA SER A 51 -18.24 -9.01 1.96
C SER A 51 -18.67 -7.56 1.80
N VAL A 52 -18.72 -6.81 2.90
CA VAL A 52 -19.20 -5.41 2.88
C VAL A 52 -18.18 -4.50 3.55
N ALA A 53 -18.00 -3.30 3.00
CA ALA A 53 -17.15 -2.28 3.60
C ALA A 53 -18.03 -1.08 4.02
N VAL A 54 -17.99 -0.77 5.31
CA VAL A 54 -18.91 0.17 5.96
C VAL A 54 -18.21 1.49 6.27
N LEU A 55 -18.80 2.61 5.83
CA LEU A 55 -18.31 3.96 6.13
C LEU A 55 -18.56 4.30 7.61
N PRO A 56 -17.52 4.59 8.42
CA PRO A 56 -17.68 4.77 9.87
C PRO A 56 -18.61 5.90 10.29
N ASN A 57 -18.63 6.98 9.50
CA ASN A 57 -19.40 8.19 9.78
C ASN A 57 -20.78 8.17 9.10
N ALA A 58 -21.17 7.07 8.47
CA ALA A 58 -22.48 6.93 7.87
C ALA A 58 -23.58 6.77 8.93
N PRO A 59 -24.81 7.29 8.70
CA PRO A 59 -25.90 7.26 9.69
C PRO A 59 -26.23 5.86 10.22
N HIS A 60 -26.12 4.83 9.38
CA HIS A 60 -26.45 3.44 9.72
C HIS A 60 -25.21 2.56 9.88
N ALA A 61 -24.01 3.13 10.05
CA ALA A 61 -22.75 2.36 10.05
C ALA A 61 -22.76 1.18 11.03
N ARG A 62 -23.07 1.44 12.30
CA ARG A 62 -23.09 0.41 13.35
C ARG A 62 -24.20 -0.63 13.13
N GLU A 63 -25.38 -0.18 12.72
CA GLU A 63 -26.52 -1.04 12.42
C GLU A 63 -26.18 -2.01 11.28
N MET A 64 -25.69 -1.49 10.16
CA MET A 64 -25.36 -2.28 8.97
C MET A 64 -24.18 -3.22 9.21
N ALA A 65 -23.14 -2.78 9.94
CA ALA A 65 -22.04 -3.65 10.33
C ALA A 65 -22.50 -4.83 11.19
N THR A 66 -23.35 -4.56 12.20
CA THR A 66 -23.90 -5.60 13.08
C THR A 66 -24.80 -6.56 12.30
N LYS A 67 -25.66 -6.03 11.42
CA LYS A 67 -26.54 -6.84 10.58
C LYS A 67 -25.76 -7.72 9.61
N ALA A 68 -24.74 -7.17 8.95
CA ALA A 68 -23.88 -7.91 8.05
C ALA A 68 -23.17 -9.05 8.75
N HIS A 69 -22.58 -8.79 9.93
CA HIS A 69 -21.94 -9.82 10.75
C HIS A 69 -22.91 -10.93 11.17
N ASN A 70 -24.10 -10.56 11.66
CA ASN A 70 -25.12 -11.54 12.08
C ASN A 70 -25.63 -12.40 10.93
N SER A 71 -25.65 -11.86 9.70
CA SER A 71 -25.95 -12.61 8.47
C SER A 71 -24.75 -13.40 7.93
N GLY A 72 -23.59 -13.37 8.59
CA GLY A 72 -22.40 -14.13 8.24
C GLY A 72 -21.50 -13.48 7.18
N HIS A 73 -21.76 -12.23 6.80
CA HIS A 73 -20.88 -11.48 5.89
C HIS A 73 -19.62 -11.02 6.61
N GLU A 74 -18.51 -10.98 5.87
CA GLU A 74 -17.30 -10.34 6.35
C GLU A 74 -17.45 -8.82 6.28
N VAL A 75 -17.05 -8.13 7.36
CA VAL A 75 -17.18 -6.69 7.51
C VAL A 75 -15.80 -6.05 7.44
N LEU A 76 -15.68 -5.02 6.63
CA LEU A 76 -14.51 -4.15 6.56
C LEU A 76 -14.90 -2.73 6.96
N ILE A 77 -13.93 -1.98 7.49
CA ILE A 77 -14.03 -0.53 7.65
C ILE A 77 -13.76 0.08 6.28
N HIS A 78 -14.70 0.84 5.72
CA HIS A 78 -14.46 1.64 4.51
C HIS A 78 -14.04 3.04 4.93
N LEU A 79 -12.74 3.32 5.05
CA LEU A 79 -12.27 4.56 5.66
C LEU A 79 -12.02 5.64 4.59
N PRO A 80 -12.62 6.84 4.71
CA PRO A 80 -12.32 7.98 3.84
C PRO A 80 -10.84 8.35 3.82
N MET A 81 -10.28 8.43 2.62
CA MET A 81 -8.91 8.84 2.38
C MET A 81 -8.85 9.89 1.26
N ALA A 82 -7.93 10.84 1.40
CA ALA A 82 -7.85 11.97 0.47
C ALA A 82 -7.55 11.52 -0.97
N PRO A 83 -8.36 11.95 -1.95
CA PRO A 83 -8.05 11.78 -3.36
C PRO A 83 -7.11 12.88 -3.87
N LEU A 84 -6.56 12.70 -5.07
CA LEU A 84 -5.83 13.75 -5.81
C LEU A 84 -6.77 14.84 -6.35
N SER A 85 -8.04 14.51 -6.58
CA SER A 85 -9.06 15.47 -7.01
C SER A 85 -9.45 16.43 -5.88
N LYS A 86 -9.85 17.66 -6.23
CA LYS A 86 -10.26 18.69 -5.27
C LYS A 86 -11.75 18.63 -4.92
N GLN A 87 -12.23 17.48 -4.51
CA GLN A 87 -13.62 17.30 -4.09
C GLN A 87 -13.80 17.50 -2.58
N PRO A 88 -15.03 17.79 -2.12
CA PRO A 88 -15.33 17.85 -0.69
C PRO A 88 -14.92 16.55 -0.01
N LEU A 89 -14.26 16.67 1.14
CA LEU A 89 -13.82 15.51 1.93
C LEU A 89 -14.87 15.21 3.01
N GLU A 90 -15.08 13.92 3.23
CA GLU A 90 -15.90 13.45 4.34
C GLU A 90 -15.21 13.72 5.68
N LYS A 91 -16.01 13.69 6.76
CA LYS A 91 -15.49 13.80 8.11
C LYS A 91 -14.48 12.67 8.38
N ASP A 92 -13.39 13.02 9.07
CA ASP A 92 -12.30 12.11 9.43
C ASP A 92 -11.61 11.46 8.21
N THR A 93 -11.61 12.13 7.05
CA THR A 93 -10.80 11.72 5.88
C THR A 93 -9.31 11.80 6.18
N LEU A 94 -8.61 10.66 6.07
CA LEU A 94 -7.15 10.60 6.26
C LEU A 94 -6.42 11.35 5.15
N ARG A 95 -5.43 12.16 5.53
CA ARG A 95 -4.59 12.94 4.61
C ARG A 95 -3.10 12.68 4.84
N PRO A 96 -2.25 12.68 3.79
CA PRO A 96 -0.81 12.39 3.92
C PRO A 96 -0.07 13.20 4.99
N GLU A 97 -0.44 14.47 5.15
CA GLU A 97 0.20 15.45 6.01
C GLU A 97 -0.20 15.34 7.49
N MET A 98 -1.19 14.51 7.83
CA MET A 98 -1.61 14.31 9.22
C MET A 98 -0.48 13.75 10.10
N SER A 99 -0.51 14.10 11.38
CA SER A 99 0.35 13.48 12.39
C SER A 99 -0.06 12.03 12.63
N SER A 100 0.87 11.23 13.18
CA SER A 100 0.56 9.84 13.57
C SER A 100 -0.57 9.78 14.59
N ASP A 101 -0.60 10.71 15.55
CA ASP A 101 -1.63 10.75 16.59
C ASP A 101 -3.03 11.01 16.03
N GLU A 102 -3.15 11.87 15.01
CA GLU A 102 -4.43 12.16 14.37
C GLU A 102 -4.91 10.97 13.53
N ILE A 103 -4.01 10.34 12.78
CA ILE A 103 -4.30 9.10 12.03
C ILE A 103 -4.75 7.99 13.00
N GLU A 104 -4.06 7.82 14.13
CA GLU A 104 -4.41 6.84 15.15
C GLU A 104 -5.76 7.15 15.79
N ARG A 105 -6.05 8.42 16.11
CA ARG A 105 -7.34 8.85 16.64
C ARG A 105 -8.48 8.47 15.69
N ILE A 106 -8.31 8.76 14.40
CA ILE A 106 -9.32 8.46 13.36
C ILE A 106 -9.53 6.95 13.22
N ILE A 107 -8.45 6.17 13.15
CA ILE A 107 -8.55 4.71 13.01
C ILE A 107 -9.21 4.08 14.24
N ARG A 108 -8.84 4.51 15.46
CA ARG A 108 -9.47 4.04 16.70
C ARG A 108 -10.96 4.33 16.73
N ASP A 109 -11.36 5.54 16.34
CA ASP A 109 -12.76 5.93 16.25
C ASP A 109 -13.51 5.10 15.20
N ALA A 110 -12.92 4.87 14.03
CA ALA A 110 -13.50 4.04 12.98
C ALA A 110 -13.72 2.58 13.43
N VAL A 111 -12.73 1.98 14.12
CA VAL A 111 -12.85 0.62 14.70
C VAL A 111 -13.99 0.56 15.71
N SER A 112 -14.20 1.62 16.51
CA SER A 112 -15.29 1.66 17.49
C SER A 112 -16.68 1.77 16.85
N LYS A 113 -16.78 2.44 15.71
CA LYS A 113 -18.03 2.71 14.99
C LYS A 113 -18.47 1.56 14.08
N VAL A 114 -17.53 0.77 13.58
CA VAL A 114 -17.77 -0.39 12.70
C VAL A 114 -17.39 -1.68 13.45
N PRO A 115 -18.28 -2.19 14.33
CA PRO A 115 -18.00 -3.42 15.07
C PRO A 115 -17.86 -4.62 14.14
N HIS A 116 -17.17 -5.66 14.60
CA HIS A 116 -16.93 -6.93 13.89
C HIS A 116 -16.05 -6.81 12.63
N ALA A 117 -15.49 -5.63 12.35
CA ALA A 117 -14.59 -5.48 11.21
C ALA A 117 -13.33 -6.34 11.37
N VAL A 118 -12.94 -7.01 10.29
CA VAL A 118 -11.71 -7.84 10.20
C VAL A 118 -10.68 -7.27 9.23
N GLY A 119 -11.04 -6.22 8.50
CA GLY A 119 -10.14 -5.49 7.63
C GLY A 119 -10.52 -4.02 7.49
N LEU A 120 -9.64 -3.25 6.87
CA LEU A 120 -9.85 -1.87 6.47
C LEU A 120 -9.66 -1.75 4.96
N ASN A 121 -10.55 -1.03 4.31
CA ASN A 121 -10.54 -0.72 2.90
C ASN A 121 -10.59 0.81 2.72
N ASN A 122 -9.88 1.34 1.72
CA ASN A 122 -9.87 2.78 1.47
C ASN A 122 -11.05 3.23 0.60
N HIS A 123 -11.83 4.18 1.11
CA HIS A 123 -12.76 4.98 0.31
C HIS A 123 -11.95 6.08 -0.38
N MET A 124 -11.97 6.10 -1.71
CA MET A 124 -11.15 6.99 -2.53
C MET A 124 -9.64 6.82 -2.23
N GLY A 125 -8.93 7.87 -1.82
CA GLY A 125 -7.58 7.74 -1.28
C GLY A 125 -6.41 7.87 -2.25
N SER A 126 -6.59 8.26 -3.51
CA SER A 126 -5.46 8.32 -4.46
C SER A 126 -4.29 9.22 -4.03
N ALA A 127 -4.51 10.27 -3.24
CA ALA A 127 -3.43 11.05 -2.64
C ALA A 127 -2.84 10.38 -1.39
N MET A 128 -3.70 9.77 -0.56
CA MET A 128 -3.25 9.07 0.65
C MET A 128 -2.43 7.83 0.32
N THR A 129 -2.94 6.94 -0.53
CA THR A 129 -2.33 5.66 -0.89
C THR A 129 -1.08 5.83 -1.75
N SER A 130 -0.91 6.94 -2.47
CA SER A 130 0.35 7.26 -3.16
C SER A 130 1.45 7.81 -2.24
N SER A 131 1.12 8.18 -0.99
CA SER A 131 2.10 8.66 0.00
C SER A 131 2.64 7.51 0.85
N LEU A 132 3.91 7.15 0.65
CA LEU A 132 4.57 6.13 1.47
C LEU A 132 4.56 6.51 2.95
N PHE A 133 4.96 7.73 3.29
CA PHE A 133 5.00 8.19 4.68
C PHE A 133 3.62 8.25 5.32
N GLY A 134 2.59 8.68 4.57
CA GLY A 134 1.21 8.68 5.05
C GLY A 134 0.73 7.26 5.33
N MET A 135 0.92 6.35 4.38
CA MET A 135 0.51 4.96 4.54
C MET A 135 1.32 4.22 5.62
N GLN A 136 2.59 4.54 5.84
CA GLN A 136 3.36 3.94 6.94
C GLN A 136 2.73 4.24 8.30
N LYS A 137 2.29 5.48 8.53
CA LYS A 137 1.57 5.85 9.75
C LYS A 137 0.24 5.07 9.87
N VAL A 138 -0.49 4.91 8.76
CA VAL A 138 -1.72 4.10 8.72
C VAL A 138 -1.44 2.64 9.08
N MET A 139 -0.43 2.02 8.48
CA MET A 139 -0.08 0.62 8.75
C MET A 139 0.44 0.41 10.17
N GLN A 140 1.17 1.38 10.73
CA GLN A 140 1.59 1.36 12.14
C GLN A 140 0.39 1.45 13.09
N ALA A 141 -0.56 2.34 12.82
CA ALA A 141 -1.78 2.46 13.61
C ALA A 141 -2.66 1.20 13.48
N LEU A 142 -2.82 0.66 12.26
CA LEU A 142 -3.55 -0.57 11.99
C LEU A 142 -2.92 -1.79 12.66
N GLY A 143 -1.59 -1.85 12.79
CA GLY A 143 -0.90 -3.00 13.38
C GLY A 143 -1.22 -3.26 14.86
N ARG A 144 -1.88 -2.30 15.54
CA ARG A 144 -2.43 -2.47 16.90
C ARG A 144 -3.76 -3.24 16.92
N TYR A 145 -4.33 -3.48 15.75
CA TYR A 145 -5.58 -4.21 15.55
C TYR A 145 -5.31 -5.45 14.70
N ASN A 146 -6.16 -6.47 14.84
CA ASN A 146 -6.09 -7.65 13.97
C ASN A 146 -6.87 -7.40 12.66
N LEU A 147 -6.47 -6.35 11.93
CA LEU A 147 -7.09 -5.93 10.67
C LEU A 147 -6.10 -6.10 9.51
N TYR A 148 -6.55 -6.67 8.40
CA TYR A 148 -5.84 -6.57 7.13
C TYR A 148 -6.22 -5.27 6.41
N PHE A 149 -5.44 -4.87 5.40
CA PHE A 149 -5.75 -3.76 4.53
C PHE A 149 -6.11 -4.26 3.12
N LEU A 150 -7.31 -3.96 2.65
CA LEU A 150 -7.72 -4.13 1.26
C LEU A 150 -7.52 -2.82 0.52
N ASP A 151 -6.57 -2.79 -0.41
CA ASP A 151 -6.35 -1.65 -1.28
C ASP A 151 -7.37 -1.65 -2.43
N SER A 152 -8.22 -0.62 -2.49
CA SER A 152 -9.17 -0.40 -3.60
C SER A 152 -8.48 -0.04 -4.91
N MET A 153 -7.15 0.18 -4.91
CA MET A 153 -6.36 0.49 -6.10
C MET A 153 -6.94 1.68 -6.87
N THR A 154 -7.22 2.76 -6.16
CA THR A 154 -7.70 4.05 -6.70
C THR A 154 -6.59 4.84 -7.39
N ILE A 155 -5.35 4.38 -7.26
CA ILE A 155 -4.17 4.83 -8.01
C ILE A 155 -3.25 3.64 -8.29
N GLY A 156 -2.63 3.58 -9.47
CA GLY A 156 -1.79 2.44 -9.89
C GLY A 156 -0.51 2.25 -9.07
N ASN A 157 0.07 3.35 -8.57
CA ASN A 157 1.33 3.37 -7.81
C ASN A 157 1.12 3.38 -6.28
N SER A 158 0.01 2.80 -5.80
CA SER A 158 -0.25 2.70 -4.36
C SER A 158 0.94 2.12 -3.59
N GLN A 159 1.26 2.75 -2.46
CA GLN A 159 2.36 2.41 -1.57
C GLN A 159 1.91 1.48 -0.44
N ALA A 160 0.65 1.02 -0.42
CA ALA A 160 0.09 0.25 0.70
C ALA A 160 0.94 -0.99 1.06
N MET A 161 1.33 -1.81 0.07
CA MET A 161 2.18 -2.99 0.30
C MET A 161 3.53 -2.62 0.89
N ARG A 162 4.20 -1.61 0.33
CA ARG A 162 5.51 -1.14 0.81
C ARG A 162 5.42 -0.53 2.21
N ALA A 163 4.35 0.19 2.50
CA ALA A 163 4.09 0.79 3.80
C ALA A 163 3.80 -0.24 4.90
N ALA A 164 3.25 -1.40 4.53
CA ALA A 164 3.01 -2.50 5.46
C ALA A 164 4.28 -3.32 5.78
N ALA A 165 5.38 -3.10 5.05
CA ALA A 165 6.65 -3.75 5.34
C ALA A 165 7.11 -3.39 6.76
N GLY A 166 7.39 -4.43 7.57
CA GLY A 166 7.78 -4.26 8.98
C GLY A 166 6.59 -4.14 9.95
N THR A 167 5.35 -4.26 9.48
CA THR A 167 4.17 -4.44 10.34
C THR A 167 3.58 -5.86 10.19
N ASN A 168 2.61 -6.19 11.01
CA ASN A 168 1.81 -7.41 10.92
C ASN A 168 0.61 -7.27 9.95
N VAL A 169 0.41 -6.09 9.34
CA VAL A 169 -0.76 -5.81 8.50
C VAL A 169 -0.59 -6.49 7.14
N LYS A 170 -1.48 -7.43 6.83
CA LYS A 170 -1.54 -8.05 5.50
C LYS A 170 -2.23 -7.11 4.52
N VAL A 171 -1.70 -7.01 3.31
CA VAL A 171 -2.28 -6.18 2.24
C VAL A 171 -2.76 -7.08 1.11
N ILE A 172 -4.01 -6.91 0.69
CA ILE A 172 -4.58 -7.52 -0.51
C ILE A 172 -5.11 -6.42 -1.42
N LYS A 173 -5.21 -6.69 -2.74
CA LYS A 173 -5.53 -5.67 -3.74
C LYS A 173 -6.75 -6.04 -4.57
N ARG A 174 -7.61 -5.06 -4.82
CA ARG A 174 -8.64 -5.15 -5.86
C ARG A 174 -8.01 -5.46 -7.23
N LYS A 175 -8.68 -6.31 -8.02
CA LYS A 175 -8.36 -6.56 -9.44
C LYS A 175 -9.39 -5.98 -10.40
N VAL A 176 -10.66 -5.91 -10.01
CA VAL A 176 -11.75 -5.40 -10.86
C VAL A 176 -12.66 -4.48 -10.07
N PHE A 177 -13.09 -3.38 -10.70
CA PHE A 177 -14.13 -2.50 -10.17
C PHE A 177 -15.39 -2.79 -10.97
N LEU A 178 -16.47 -3.15 -10.31
CA LEU A 178 -17.64 -3.69 -10.97
C LEU A 178 -18.45 -2.58 -11.65
N ASP A 179 -18.57 -1.43 -11.01
CA ASP A 179 -19.57 -0.41 -11.34
C ASP A 179 -18.98 1.00 -11.50
N ASP A 180 -17.86 1.10 -12.23
CA ASP A 180 -17.34 2.38 -12.74
C ASP A 180 -18.43 3.17 -13.51
N THR A 181 -19.37 2.45 -14.13
CA THR A 181 -20.61 2.99 -14.67
C THR A 181 -21.80 2.30 -13.99
N GLN A 182 -22.94 2.99 -13.90
CA GLN A 182 -24.18 2.40 -13.37
C GLN A 182 -24.95 1.60 -14.45
N ASN A 183 -24.32 1.25 -15.58
CA ASN A 183 -24.93 0.47 -16.64
C ASN A 183 -24.80 -1.04 -16.38
N GLU A 184 -25.90 -1.78 -16.40
CA GLU A 184 -25.90 -3.22 -16.10
C GLU A 184 -25.08 -4.08 -17.08
N ALA A 185 -24.98 -3.68 -18.35
CA ALA A 185 -24.17 -4.40 -19.33
C ALA A 185 -22.68 -4.26 -19.02
N ASP A 186 -22.23 -3.07 -18.66
CA ASP A 186 -20.84 -2.79 -18.26
C ASP A 186 -20.50 -3.53 -16.96
N ILE A 187 -21.41 -3.51 -15.98
CA ILE A 187 -21.23 -4.22 -14.71
C ILE A 187 -21.12 -5.74 -14.96
N ARG A 188 -21.95 -6.30 -15.84
CA ARG A 188 -21.88 -7.72 -16.24
C ARG A 188 -20.56 -8.04 -16.94
N ALA A 189 -20.07 -7.14 -17.79
CA ALA A 189 -18.76 -7.31 -18.44
C ALA A 189 -17.62 -7.32 -17.41
N GLN A 190 -17.65 -6.42 -16.42
CA GLN A 190 -16.66 -6.37 -15.34
C GLN A 190 -16.76 -7.60 -14.43
N PHE A 191 -17.95 -8.09 -14.10
CA PHE A 191 -18.12 -9.34 -13.36
C PHE A 191 -17.50 -10.52 -14.10
N ASN A 192 -17.78 -10.68 -15.40
CA ASN A 192 -17.20 -11.73 -16.23
C ASN A 192 -15.67 -11.60 -16.34
N ARG A 193 -15.15 -10.36 -16.38
CA ARG A 193 -13.72 -10.10 -16.31
C ARG A 193 -13.13 -10.55 -14.97
N ALA A 194 -13.80 -10.31 -13.85
CA ALA A 194 -13.35 -10.76 -12.53
C ALA A 194 -13.29 -12.29 -12.45
N VAL A 195 -14.31 -12.98 -12.97
CA VAL A 195 -14.32 -14.44 -13.13
C VAL A 195 -13.15 -14.92 -13.97
N ALA A 196 -12.91 -14.30 -15.13
CA ALA A 196 -11.80 -14.67 -16.00
C ALA A 196 -10.43 -14.45 -15.34
N LEU A 197 -10.28 -13.39 -14.54
CA LEU A 197 -9.05 -13.14 -13.78
C LEU A 197 -8.86 -14.14 -12.64
N ALA A 198 -9.93 -14.50 -11.91
CA ALA A 198 -9.88 -15.53 -10.89
C ALA A 198 -9.44 -16.88 -11.47
N ARG A 199 -9.98 -17.24 -12.64
CA ARG A 199 -9.59 -18.45 -13.37
C ARG A 199 -8.12 -18.44 -13.79
N ARG A 200 -7.63 -17.32 -14.34
CA ARG A 200 -6.25 -17.21 -14.85
C ARG A 200 -5.21 -17.13 -13.74
N ASN A 201 -5.51 -16.41 -12.66
CA ASN A 201 -4.53 -16.05 -11.63
C ASN A 201 -4.70 -16.87 -10.35
N GLY A 202 -5.68 -17.77 -10.29
CA GLY A 202 -6.07 -18.50 -9.08
C GLY A 202 -7.03 -17.72 -8.19
N SER A 203 -6.94 -16.38 -8.15
CA SER A 203 -7.90 -15.54 -7.45
C SER A 203 -8.08 -14.14 -8.03
N ALA A 204 -9.21 -13.51 -7.73
CA ALA A 204 -9.47 -12.10 -7.99
C ALA A 204 -10.39 -11.49 -6.93
N ILE A 205 -10.13 -10.23 -6.59
CA ILE A 205 -11.01 -9.41 -5.76
C ILE A 205 -11.72 -8.40 -6.65
N ALA A 206 -13.04 -8.43 -6.65
CA ALA A 206 -13.89 -7.45 -7.28
C ALA A 206 -14.51 -6.55 -6.22
N ILE A 207 -14.56 -5.25 -6.48
CA ILE A 207 -15.21 -4.26 -5.62
C ILE A 207 -16.32 -3.58 -6.41
N GLY A 208 -17.47 -3.34 -5.79
CA GLY A 208 -18.51 -2.47 -6.31
C GLY A 208 -19.24 -1.77 -5.17
N HIS A 209 -20.40 -1.19 -5.46
CA HIS A 209 -21.20 -0.42 -4.50
C HIS A 209 -22.67 -0.89 -4.53
N PRO A 210 -23.49 -0.57 -3.51
CA PRO A 210 -24.89 -1.00 -3.44
C PRO A 210 -25.78 -0.13 -4.33
N HIS A 211 -25.37 0.13 -5.57
CA HIS A 211 -26.21 0.75 -6.59
C HIS A 211 -27.28 -0.23 -7.07
N PRO A 212 -28.50 0.22 -7.40
CA PRO A 212 -29.56 -0.66 -7.87
C PRO A 212 -29.16 -1.54 -9.07
N SER A 213 -28.38 -1.01 -10.01
CA SER A 213 -27.86 -1.78 -11.15
C SER A 213 -26.86 -2.85 -10.73
N THR A 214 -25.94 -2.53 -9.82
CA THR A 214 -24.98 -3.49 -9.25
C THR A 214 -25.70 -4.61 -8.51
N VAL A 215 -26.68 -4.29 -7.68
CA VAL A 215 -27.49 -5.28 -6.96
C VAL A 215 -28.18 -6.24 -7.93
N ARG A 216 -28.85 -5.72 -8.97
CA ARG A 216 -29.55 -6.55 -9.96
C ARG A 216 -28.61 -7.50 -10.68
N VAL A 217 -27.44 -7.03 -11.10
CA VAL A 217 -26.44 -7.88 -11.77
C VAL A 217 -25.90 -8.94 -10.82
N LEU A 218 -25.57 -8.58 -9.57
CA LEU A 218 -25.08 -9.54 -8.60
C LEU A 218 -26.12 -10.63 -8.29
N GLN A 219 -27.40 -10.27 -8.11
CA GLN A 219 -28.50 -11.23 -7.90
C GLN A 219 -28.62 -12.25 -9.03
N GLN A 220 -28.28 -11.89 -10.27
CA GLN A 220 -28.29 -12.80 -11.40
C GLN A 220 -27.03 -13.67 -11.47
N MET A 221 -25.86 -13.06 -11.23
CA MET A 221 -24.58 -13.67 -11.59
C MET A 221 -23.95 -14.50 -10.47
N VAL A 222 -24.16 -14.14 -9.20
CA VAL A 222 -23.51 -14.84 -8.08
C VAL A 222 -24.02 -16.28 -7.91
N TYR A 223 -25.27 -16.55 -8.29
CA TYR A 223 -25.87 -17.89 -8.25
C TYR A 223 -25.63 -18.70 -9.53
N SER A 224 -25.07 -18.07 -10.57
CA SER A 224 -24.76 -18.72 -11.86
C SER A 224 -23.25 -18.78 -12.12
N LEU A 225 -22.44 -18.77 -11.04
CA LEU A 225 -20.99 -18.92 -11.14
C LEU A 225 -20.62 -20.25 -11.82
N PRO A 226 -19.63 -20.25 -12.72
CA PRO A 226 -19.09 -21.48 -13.29
C PRO A 226 -18.61 -22.45 -12.21
N ALA A 227 -18.72 -23.76 -12.44
CA ALA A 227 -18.34 -24.80 -11.48
C ALA A 227 -16.85 -24.76 -11.08
N ASP A 228 -16.00 -24.15 -11.91
CA ASP A 228 -14.58 -23.96 -11.65
C ASP A 228 -14.27 -22.63 -10.92
N ILE A 229 -15.27 -21.94 -10.39
CA ILE A 229 -15.14 -20.70 -9.63
C ILE A 229 -15.82 -20.86 -8.27
N THR A 230 -15.10 -20.52 -7.21
CA THR A 230 -15.64 -20.51 -5.85
C THR A 230 -15.71 -19.07 -5.34
N LEU A 231 -16.89 -18.66 -4.86
CA LEU A 231 -17.05 -17.39 -4.16
C LEU A 231 -16.48 -17.52 -2.74
N VAL A 232 -15.56 -16.64 -2.36
CA VAL A 232 -14.90 -16.65 -1.05
C VAL A 232 -14.87 -15.26 -0.42
N ARG A 233 -14.61 -15.20 0.88
CA ARG A 233 -14.33 -13.93 1.58
C ARG A 233 -12.92 -13.41 1.24
N PRO A 234 -12.69 -12.09 1.20
CA PRO A 234 -11.37 -11.50 1.00
C PRO A 234 -10.31 -12.02 1.98
N SER A 235 -10.66 -12.26 3.26
CA SER A 235 -9.73 -12.83 4.24
C SER A 235 -9.15 -14.20 3.86
N SER A 236 -9.85 -14.96 3.01
CA SER A 236 -9.35 -16.25 2.49
C SER A 236 -8.21 -16.10 1.48
N LEU A 237 -7.92 -14.86 1.06
CA LEU A 237 -6.91 -14.51 0.05
C LEU A 237 -5.68 -13.80 0.66
N LEU A 238 -5.58 -13.67 1.99
CA LEU A 238 -4.48 -12.94 2.65
C LEU A 238 -3.08 -13.53 2.42
N ASN A 239 -3.03 -14.81 2.04
CA ASN A 239 -1.77 -15.52 1.75
C ASN A 239 -1.55 -15.69 0.23
N ASP A 240 -2.46 -15.20 -0.61
CA ASP A 240 -2.30 -15.28 -2.06
C ASP A 240 -1.20 -14.31 -2.51
N PRO A 241 -0.34 -14.72 -3.47
CA PRO A 241 0.73 -13.86 -3.97
C PRO A 241 0.20 -12.50 -4.46
N GLN A 242 0.71 -11.42 -3.89
CA GLN A 242 0.40 -10.06 -4.33
C GLN A 242 1.55 -9.50 -5.15
N THR A 243 1.24 -8.86 -6.27
CA THR A 243 2.23 -8.12 -7.07
C THR A 243 2.41 -6.74 -6.47
N ASP A 244 3.65 -6.40 -6.11
CA ASP A 244 3.99 -5.02 -5.76
C ASP A 244 4.01 -4.16 -7.03
N THR A 245 3.17 -3.13 -7.03
CA THR A 245 3.03 -2.16 -8.12
C THR A 245 3.47 -0.77 -7.66
N SER A 246 4.03 -0.67 -6.45
CA SER A 246 4.57 0.58 -5.94
C SER A 246 5.74 1.00 -6.83
N THR A 247 5.61 2.16 -7.46
CA THR A 247 6.77 2.82 -8.05
C THR A 247 7.40 3.65 -6.94
N PRO A 248 8.70 3.50 -6.65
CA PRO A 248 9.40 4.49 -5.85
C PRO A 248 9.28 5.83 -6.57
N ASN A 249 8.85 6.89 -5.88
CA ASN A 249 9.16 8.24 -6.34
C ASN A 249 10.69 8.34 -6.37
N LEU A 250 11.28 8.09 -7.54
CA LEU A 250 12.71 8.27 -7.80
C LEU A 250 13.09 9.75 -7.93
N THR A 251 12.11 10.65 -7.89
CA THR A 251 12.34 12.07 -7.70
C THR A 251 12.78 12.28 -6.25
N PRO A 252 14.05 12.65 -5.99
CA PRO A 252 14.44 13.12 -4.68
C PRO A 252 13.53 14.29 -4.31
N PRO A 253 13.14 14.46 -3.03
CA PRO A 253 12.55 15.73 -2.61
C PRO A 253 13.46 16.85 -3.14
N PRO A 254 12.89 17.94 -3.69
CA PRO A 254 13.72 19.07 -4.10
C PRO A 254 14.63 19.38 -2.90
N PRO A 255 15.96 19.53 -3.11
CA PRO A 255 16.86 19.81 -2.00
C PRO A 255 16.24 20.97 -1.23
N ASN A 256 16.03 20.78 0.08
CA ASN A 256 15.63 21.86 0.96
C ASN A 256 16.67 22.95 0.74
N THR A 257 16.34 23.96 -0.08
CA THR A 257 17.17 25.13 -0.22
C THR A 257 17.23 25.66 1.20
N PRO A 258 18.42 25.74 1.83
CA PRO A 258 18.53 26.40 3.11
C PRO A 258 17.86 27.75 2.91
N ARG A 259 16.85 28.08 3.73
CA ARG A 259 16.33 29.45 3.77
C ARG A 259 17.50 30.30 4.19
N ASN A 260 18.22 30.82 3.21
CA ASN A 260 19.33 31.71 3.42
C ASN A 260 18.70 33.04 3.85
N PRO A 261 18.78 33.43 5.14
CA PRO A 261 18.20 34.69 5.59
C PRO A 261 18.94 35.89 4.97
N PHE A 262 20.10 35.64 4.36
CA PHE A 262 20.87 36.63 3.66
C PHE A 262 20.32 36.84 2.25
N ARG A 263 19.58 37.94 2.07
CA ARG A 263 19.37 38.53 0.73
C ARG A 263 20.75 38.94 0.22
N GLY A 264 21.29 38.19 -0.73
CA GLY A 264 22.56 38.50 -1.37
C GLY A 264 22.58 39.95 -1.84
N VAL A 265 23.52 40.73 -1.34
CA VAL A 265 23.84 42.04 -1.91
C VAL A 265 24.24 41.76 -3.36
N LYS A 266 23.49 42.30 -4.33
CA LYS A 266 23.87 42.22 -5.74
C LYS A 266 25.17 42.99 -5.93
N PHE A 267 26.28 42.26 -5.93
CA PHE A 267 27.64 42.71 -6.26
C PHE A 267 28.17 43.87 -5.42
N CYS A 268 29.16 43.58 -4.56
CA CYS A 268 30.09 44.62 -4.12
C CYS A 268 31.07 44.90 -5.26
N ASN A 269 30.82 45.96 -6.03
CA ASN A 269 31.79 46.43 -7.02
C ASN A 269 32.98 47.04 -6.27
N ASN A 270 34.06 46.26 -6.13
CA ASN A 270 35.25 46.70 -5.45
C ASN A 270 35.96 47.74 -6.33
N LYS A 271 36.05 49.00 -5.88
CA LYS A 271 36.64 50.11 -6.64
C LYS A 271 38.18 50.08 -6.67
N LYS A 272 38.81 49.06 -6.08
CA LYS A 272 40.27 48.91 -6.04
C LYS A 272 40.71 47.75 -6.94
N PRO A 273 41.72 47.93 -7.80
CA PRO A 273 42.30 46.82 -8.53
C PRO A 273 42.85 45.78 -7.53
N PRO A 274 42.71 44.47 -7.82
CA PRO A 274 43.26 43.43 -6.97
C PRO A 274 44.79 43.61 -6.85
N GLU A 275 45.32 43.41 -5.64
CA GLU A 275 46.76 43.48 -5.42
C GLU A 275 47.48 42.44 -6.30
N PRO A 276 48.63 42.78 -6.90
CA PRO A 276 49.37 41.86 -7.73
C PRO A 276 49.83 40.66 -6.90
N VAL A 277 49.46 39.46 -7.35
CA VAL A 277 49.97 38.22 -6.77
C VAL A 277 51.40 38.03 -7.27
N TYR A 278 52.37 38.38 -6.42
CA TYR A 278 53.78 38.17 -6.74
C TYR A 278 54.09 36.68 -6.83
N ALA A 279 54.80 36.26 -7.88
CA ALA A 279 55.20 34.86 -8.09
C ALA A 279 56.00 34.28 -6.91
N THR A 280 56.63 35.13 -6.10
CA THR A 280 57.30 34.75 -4.85
C THR A 280 56.35 34.14 -3.81
N ARG A 281 55.06 34.51 -3.83
CA ARG A 281 54.01 33.95 -2.94
C ARG A 281 53.69 32.50 -3.29
N TYR A 282 53.83 32.10 -4.55
CA TYR A 282 53.62 30.71 -4.98
C TYR A 282 54.66 29.78 -4.35
N PHE A 283 55.93 30.19 -4.39
CA PHE A 283 57.01 29.42 -3.79
C PHE A 283 56.97 29.42 -2.26
N SER A 284 56.52 30.51 -1.62
CA SER A 284 56.35 30.52 -0.16
C SER A 284 55.25 29.58 0.31
N VAL A 285 54.11 29.54 -0.40
CA VAL A 285 52.98 28.66 -0.06
C VAL A 285 53.33 27.19 -0.28
N ILE A 286 54.07 26.87 -1.36
CA ILE A 286 54.56 25.51 -1.58
C ILE A 286 55.58 25.12 -0.52
N GLY A 287 56.51 26.02 -0.17
CA GLY A 287 57.49 25.80 0.90
C GLY A 287 56.83 25.52 2.25
N GLU A 288 55.83 26.32 2.63
CA GLU A 288 55.06 26.12 3.87
C GLU A 288 54.31 24.78 3.85
N SER A 289 53.65 24.44 2.74
CA SER A 289 52.91 23.18 2.59
C SER A 289 53.82 21.94 2.68
N ILE A 290 55.00 21.98 2.05
CA ILE A 290 55.99 20.90 2.13
C ILE A 290 56.54 20.78 3.55
N SER A 291 56.88 21.90 4.20
CA SER A 291 57.41 21.91 5.57
C SER A 291 56.41 21.34 6.60
N GLN A 292 55.11 21.53 6.35
CA GLN A 292 54.05 21.04 7.22
C GLN A 292 53.55 19.64 6.87
N SER A 293 54.03 19.05 5.77
CA SER A 293 53.67 17.71 5.34
C SER A 293 54.05 16.66 6.38
N GLY A 294 53.25 15.58 6.45
CA GLY A 294 53.48 14.48 7.39
C GLY A 294 54.84 13.82 7.21
N MET A 295 55.36 13.77 5.97
CA MET A 295 56.67 13.19 5.66
C MET A 295 57.82 14.07 6.14
N ALA A 296 57.73 15.40 5.97
CA ALA A 296 58.74 16.32 6.48
C ALA A 296 58.79 16.31 8.02
N LYS A 297 57.62 16.32 8.68
CA LYS A 297 57.51 16.19 10.15
C LYS A 297 58.04 14.83 10.64
N TYR A 298 57.75 13.75 9.92
CA TYR A 298 58.27 12.41 10.23
C TYR A 298 59.80 12.37 10.16
N LEU A 299 60.40 12.92 9.10
CA LEU A 299 61.85 12.98 8.94
C LEU A 299 62.51 13.83 10.03
N VAL A 300 61.97 15.01 10.34
CA VAL A 300 62.46 15.87 11.44
C VAL A 300 62.41 15.13 12.78
N ASN A 301 61.31 14.44 13.07
CA ASN A 301 61.16 13.69 14.31
C ASN A 301 62.08 12.46 14.39
N GLN A 302 62.37 11.79 13.26
CA GLN A 302 63.33 10.68 13.19
C GLN A 302 64.79 11.17 13.34
N TRP A 303 65.11 12.36 12.81
CA TRP A 303 66.46 12.93 12.88
C TRP A 303 66.84 13.41 14.28
N GLN A 304 65.86 13.67 15.17
CA GLN A 304 66.11 14.04 16.57
C GLN A 304 66.49 12.85 17.48
N GLY A 305 66.49 11.60 16.97
CA GLY A 305 66.75 10.41 17.78
C GLY A 305 68.22 10.00 17.98
N TRP A 306 69.21 10.60 17.31
CA TRP A 306 70.59 10.05 17.21
C TRP A 306 71.73 10.92 17.78
N LYS A 307 71.46 11.81 18.75
CA LYS A 307 72.50 12.46 19.59
C LYS A 307 71.91 12.55 21.01
N THR A 308 72.38 11.84 22.04
CA THR A 308 73.76 11.64 22.51
C THR A 308 73.80 10.47 23.53
N PRO A 309 74.97 9.86 23.78
CA PRO A 309 75.11 8.59 24.50
C PRO A 309 74.95 8.74 26.02
N ALA A 310 74.53 7.66 26.66
CA ALA A 310 74.61 7.49 28.10
C ALA A 310 76.06 7.24 28.52
N ILE A 311 76.67 8.12 29.34
CA ILE A 311 77.79 7.78 30.22
C ILE A 311 77.71 8.63 31.50
N LYS A 312 77.81 7.90 32.63
CA LYS A 312 78.04 8.26 34.04
C LYS A 312 78.45 9.68 34.41
#